data_AF-P69928-F1
#
_entry.id   AF-P69928-F1
#
_cell.length_a   1.000
_cell.length_b   1.000
_cell.length_c   1.000
_cell.angle_alpha   90.00
_cell.angle_beta   90.00
_cell.angle_gamma   90.00
#
_symmetry.space_group_name_H-M   'P 1'
#
loop_
_entity.id
_entity.type
_entity.pdbx_description
1 polymer ?
#
loop_
_entity_poly.entity_id
_entity_poly.type
_entity_poly.pdbx_seq_one_letter_code
_entity_poly.pdbx_strand_id
1 'polypeptide(L)' 'MNRLIILVVAAVFLGMASAEEDVLKRGFPCRCDSDGPSVHGNPLSGTIWVTSCATGWHKCNSENELFHECCKQG' A
#
# COMPACT_ATOMS: atom_id res chain seq x y z
N MET A 1 27.66 21.74 -19.80
CA MET A 1 26.89 20.82 -18.94
C MET A 1 27.29 19.40 -19.28
N ASN A 2 27.88 18.69 -18.30
CA ASN A 2 28.51 17.39 -18.52
C ASN A 2 27.42 16.30 -18.58
N ARG A 3 27.30 15.58 -19.71
CA ARG A 3 26.24 14.57 -19.94
C ARG A 3 26.15 13.51 -18.83
N LEU A 4 27.29 13.18 -18.22
CA LEU A 4 27.37 12.27 -17.08
C LEU A 4 26.52 12.72 -15.88
N ILE A 5 26.49 14.02 -15.57
CA ILE A 5 25.74 14.55 -14.43
C ILE A 5 24.24 14.34 -14.66
N ILE A 6 23.76 14.58 -15.89
CA ILE A 6 22.34 14.41 -16.24
C ILE A 6 21.93 12.94 -16.08
N LEU A 7 22.77 11.99 -16.52
CA LEU A 7 22.48 10.56 -16.43
C LEU A 7 22.44 10.07 -14.98
N VAL A 8 23.38 10.51 -14.13
CA VAL A 8 23.40 10.14 -12.71
C VAL A 8 22.14 10.66 -12.01
N VAL A 9 21.77 11.91 -12.26
CA VAL A 9 20.56 12.52 -11.69
C VAL A 9 19.31 11.75 -12.13
N ALA A 10 19.17 11.42 -13.42
CA ALA A 10 18.05 10.65 -13.94
C ALA A 10 17.96 9.25 -13.30
N ALA A 11 19.08 8.54 -13.14
CA ALA A 11 19.11 7.22 -12.52
C ALA A 11 18.68 7.25 -11.05
N VAL A 12 19.10 8.28 -10.31
CA VAL A 12 18.69 8.49 -8.91
C VAL A 12 17.18 8.73 -8.81
N PHE A 13 16.62 9.58 -9.67
CA PHE A 13 15.16 9.82 -9.69
C PHE A 13 14.36 8.56 -10.06
N LEU A 14 14.81 7.79 -11.07
CA LEU A 14 14.20 6.50 -11.42
C LEU A 14 14.27 5.48 -10.27
N GLY A 15 15.38 5.45 -9.53
CA GLY A 15 15.51 4.61 -8.34
C GLY A 15 14.52 4.99 -7.24
N MET A 16 14.34 6.28 -6.96
CA MET A 16 13.34 6.75 -5.99
C MET A 16 11.91 6.41 -6.42
N ALA A 17 11.58 6.66 -7.70
CA ALA A 17 10.30 6.32 -8.30
C ALA A 17 9.93 4.84 -8.12
N SER A 18 10.90 3.93 -8.29
CA SER A 18 10.64 2.49 -8.09
C SER A 18 10.37 2.11 -6.63
N ALA A 19 10.99 2.81 -5.68
CA ALA A 19 10.83 2.51 -4.26
C ALA A 19 9.48 3.01 -3.72
N GLU A 20 8.99 4.12 -4.22
CA GLU A 20 7.67 4.64 -3.85
C GLU A 20 6.55 3.77 -4.40
N GLU A 21 6.67 3.16 -5.58
CA GLU A 21 5.64 2.20 -6.02
C GLU A 21 5.57 0.97 -5.10
N ASP A 22 6.71 0.43 -4.68
CA ASP A 22 6.72 -0.77 -3.82
C ASP A 22 6.29 -0.47 -2.38
N VAL A 23 6.59 0.72 -1.84
CA VAL A 23 6.14 1.14 -0.51
C VAL A 23 4.67 1.57 -0.53
N LEU A 24 4.19 2.19 -1.62
CA LEU A 24 2.77 2.47 -1.79
C LEU A 24 1.96 1.19 -2.09
N LYS A 25 2.56 0.20 -2.77
CA LYS A 25 1.98 -1.13 -2.98
C LYS A 25 1.99 -1.99 -1.70
N ARG A 26 3.01 -1.85 -0.84
CA ARG A 26 3.00 -2.40 0.53
C ARG A 26 2.27 -1.44 1.46
N GLY A 27 0.95 -1.40 1.29
CA GLY A 27 0.08 -0.62 2.15
C GLY A 27 0.28 -0.86 3.64
N PHE A 28 -0.17 0.10 4.45
CA PHE A 28 -0.19 -0.05 5.90
C PHE A 28 -1.10 -1.21 6.31
N PRO A 29 -0.74 -2.01 7.32
CA PRO A 29 -1.60 -3.06 7.80
C PRO A 29 -2.87 -2.45 8.41
N CYS A 30 -4.03 -2.99 8.04
CA CYS A 30 -5.32 -2.55 8.52
C CYS A 30 -6.16 -3.74 9.00
N ARG A 31 -7.16 -3.44 9.83
CA ARG A 31 -8.03 -4.44 10.42
C ARG A 31 -9.17 -4.78 9.46
N CYS A 32 -9.42 -6.06 9.27
CA CYS A 32 -10.57 -6.56 8.55
C CYS A 32 -11.71 -6.92 9.52
N ASP A 33 -12.95 -6.92 9.04
CA ASP A 33 -14.11 -7.28 9.87
C ASP A 33 -13.99 -8.73 10.39
N SER A 34 -13.35 -9.60 9.60
CA SER A 34 -13.05 -11.00 9.96
C SER A 34 -12.11 -11.16 11.14
N ASP A 35 -11.35 -10.13 11.50
CA ASP A 35 -10.36 -10.21 12.59
C ASP A 35 -11.05 -10.28 13.96
N GLY A 36 -12.34 -9.95 14.03
CA GLY A 36 -13.12 -10.01 15.26
C GLY A 36 -12.63 -9.02 16.32
N PRO A 37 -13.30 -8.95 17.49
CA PRO A 37 -12.84 -8.13 18.60
C PRO A 37 -11.69 -8.82 19.37
N SER A 38 -10.58 -8.11 19.57
CA SER A 38 -9.43 -8.56 20.37
C SER A 38 -9.24 -7.73 21.64
N VAL A 39 -8.84 -8.42 22.72
CA VAL A 39 -8.44 -7.80 24.01
C VAL A 39 -6.92 -7.56 24.07
N HIS A 40 -6.11 -8.18 23.21
CA HIS A 40 -4.64 -8.15 23.24
C HIS A 40 -4.01 -7.75 21.90
N GLY A 41 -4.58 -6.74 21.26
CA GLY A 41 -4.17 -6.28 19.93
C GLY A 41 -4.86 -7.09 18.83
N ASN A 42 -5.52 -6.41 17.91
CA ASN A 42 -6.20 -7.09 16.80
C ASN A 42 -5.17 -7.56 15.78
N PRO A 43 -5.33 -8.77 15.20
CA PRO A 43 -4.61 -9.10 13.99
C PRO A 43 -4.99 -8.07 12.92
N LEU A 44 -3.99 -7.53 12.21
CA LEU A 44 -4.18 -6.63 11.09
C LEU A 44 -3.99 -7.47 9.82
N SER A 45 -5.03 -8.21 9.43
CA SER A 45 -4.92 -9.15 8.32
C SER A 45 -5.09 -8.50 6.93
N GLY A 46 -5.45 -7.22 6.89
CA GLY A 46 -5.61 -6.43 5.68
C GLY A 46 -4.41 -5.52 5.41
N THR A 47 -4.41 -4.93 4.22
CA THR A 47 -3.46 -3.94 3.74
C THR A 47 -4.24 -2.75 3.17
N ILE A 48 -3.83 -1.52 3.48
CA ILE A 48 -4.46 -0.31 2.95
C ILE A 48 -4.05 -0.11 1.49
N TRP A 49 -5.01 0.06 0.60
CA TRP A 49 -4.79 0.41 -0.79
C TRP A 49 -5.33 1.80 -1.06
N VAL A 50 -4.52 2.65 -1.70
CA VAL A 50 -4.98 3.97 -2.16
C VAL A 50 -5.94 3.72 -3.33
N THR A 51 -7.15 4.27 -3.27
CA THR A 51 -8.29 4.04 -4.18
C THR A 51 -9.02 2.72 -3.98
N SER A 52 -8.61 1.63 -4.64
CA SER A 52 -9.33 0.36 -4.66
C SER A 52 -8.38 -0.82 -4.53
N CYS A 53 -8.89 -1.96 -4.05
CA CYS A 53 -8.14 -3.22 -4.02
C CYS A 53 -7.65 -3.66 -5.41
N ALA A 54 -6.43 -4.20 -5.50
CA ALA A 54 -5.95 -4.86 -6.73
C ALA A 54 -6.75 -6.13 -7.06
N THR A 55 -6.56 -6.59 -8.30
CA THR A 55 -6.97 -7.92 -8.73
C THR A 55 -6.48 -9.02 -7.78
N GLY A 56 -7.39 -9.89 -7.34
CA GLY A 56 -7.12 -10.96 -6.37
C GLY A 56 -7.25 -10.52 -4.90
N TRP A 57 -7.50 -9.23 -4.66
CA TRP A 57 -7.81 -8.67 -3.34
C TRP A 57 -9.26 -8.20 -3.30
N HIS A 58 -9.83 -8.18 -2.11
CA HIS A 58 -11.19 -7.70 -1.87
C HIS A 58 -11.22 -6.78 -0.65
N LYS A 59 -12.13 -5.81 -0.66
CA LYS A 59 -12.39 -4.95 0.49
C LYS A 59 -12.84 -5.82 1.66
N CYS A 60 -12.15 -5.71 2.79
CA CYS A 60 -12.31 -6.64 3.92
C CYS A 60 -12.92 -6.02 5.18
N ASN A 61 -13.15 -4.71 5.17
CA ASN A 61 -13.89 -4.03 6.22
C ASN A 61 -15.07 -3.23 5.65
N SER A 62 -16.03 -2.92 6.52
CA SER A 62 -17.21 -2.13 6.17
C SER A 62 -16.98 -0.62 6.26
N GLU A 63 -15.81 -0.18 6.71
CA GLU A 63 -15.46 1.23 6.79
C GLU A 63 -15.37 1.85 5.39
N ASN A 64 -16.06 2.97 5.20
CA ASN A 64 -16.03 3.72 3.96
C ASN A 64 -15.06 4.88 4.10
N GLU A 65 -13.82 4.61 3.69
CA GLU A 65 -12.76 5.60 3.62
C GLU A 65 -12.75 6.22 2.21
N LEU A 66 -12.67 7.54 2.14
CA LEU A 66 -12.84 8.30 0.89
C LEU A 66 -11.67 8.12 -0.09
N PHE A 67 -10.48 7.82 0.44
CA PHE A 67 -9.23 7.81 -0.34
C PHE A 67 -8.51 6.47 -0.32
N HIS A 68 -8.97 5.53 0.50
CA HIS A 68 -8.31 4.25 0.66
C HIS A 68 -9.30 3.14 1.01
N GLU A 69 -8.92 1.90 0.73
CA GLU A 69 -9.68 0.72 1.11
C GLU A 69 -8.78 -0.22 1.91
N CYS A 70 -9.34 -0.86 2.94
CA CYS A 70 -8.67 -1.96 3.59
C CYS A 70 -8.95 -3.25 2.80
N CYS A 71 -7.91 -3.82 2.21
CA CYS A 71 -8.00 -4.95 1.30
C CYS A 71 -7.35 -6.18 1.89
N LYS A 72 -7.95 -7.35 1.66
CA LYS A 72 -7.39 -8.65 2.02
C LYS A 72 -7.32 -9.55 0.80
N GLN A 73 -6.30 -10.40 0.75
CA GLN A 73 -6.18 -11.39 -0.30
C GLN A 73 -7.24 -12.47 -0.08
N GLY A 74 -8.03 -12.74 -1.12
CA GLY A 74 -9.09 -13.75 -1.11
C GLY A 74 -8.56 -15.15 -1.36
#